data_AF-J9BJ16-F1
#
_entry.id   AF-J9BJ16-F1
#
_cell.length_a   1.000
_cell.length_b   1.000
_cell.length_c   1.000
_cell.angle_alpha   90.00
_cell.angle_beta   90.00
_cell.angle_gamma   90.00
#
_symmetry.space_group_name_H-M   'P 1'
#
loop_
_entity.id
_entity.type
_entity.pdbx_description
1 polymer ?
#
loop_
_entity_poly.entity_id
_entity_poly.type
_entity_poly.pdbx_seq_one_letter_code
_entity_poly.pdbx_strand_id
1 'polypeptide(L)'
;MHELLQQLKQRNIKIGIITNGFTKFQMSNLRALNIHTYTSTILVSEAEGIKKPHPEIFERALQKLNVKAEECIYVGDHPENDVIGAEQIGILGVWKRDLFWDDFEHSRVVDDLLEVLSFLEVEVKTIQ
;
A
#
# COMPACT_ATOMS: atom_id res chain seq x y z
N MET A 1 -10.08 -5.62 -6.98
CA MET A 1 -9.13 -4.50 -7.15
C MET A 1 -9.81 -3.19 -7.56
N HIS A 2 -10.39 -3.04 -8.76
CA HIS A 2 -11.05 -1.78 -9.16
C HIS A 2 -12.15 -1.32 -8.19
N GLU A 3 -12.95 -2.27 -7.72
CA GLU A 3 -14.00 -2.02 -6.73
C GLU A 3 -13.43 -1.39 -5.45
N LEU A 4 -12.40 -2.01 -4.85
CA LEU A 4 -11.70 -1.44 -3.69
C LEU A 4 -11.25 -0.01 -3.97
N LEU A 5 -10.49 0.20 -5.06
CA LEU A 5 -9.93 1.52 -5.39
C LEU A 5 -11.03 2.57 -5.60
N GLN A 6 -12.16 2.19 -6.18
CA GLN A 6 -13.31 3.08 -6.35
C GLN A 6 -13.96 3.43 -5.00
N GLN A 7 -14.15 2.45 -4.11
CA GLN A 7 -14.70 2.70 -2.77
C GLN A 7 -13.79 3.62 -1.94
N LEU A 8 -12.47 3.39 -2.00
CA LEU A 8 -11.49 4.27 -1.34
C LEU A 8 -11.57 5.71 -1.86
N LYS A 9 -11.66 5.90 -3.19
CA LYS A 9 -11.85 7.23 -3.78
C LYS A 9 -13.17 7.88 -3.36
N GLN A 10 -14.27 7.12 -3.32
CA GLN A 10 -15.58 7.65 -2.87
C GLN A 10 -15.56 8.11 -1.41
N ARG A 11 -14.74 7.46 -0.57
CA ARG A 11 -14.49 7.87 0.82
C ARG A 11 -13.42 8.97 0.97
N ASN A 12 -12.96 9.53 -0.16
CA ASN A 12 -11.93 10.57 -0.22
C ASN A 12 -10.57 10.16 0.39
N ILE A 13 -10.26 8.86 0.37
CA ILE A 13 -8.98 8.31 0.83
C ILE A 13 -7.94 8.46 -0.29
N LYS A 14 -6.76 8.98 0.06
CA LYS A 14 -5.63 9.09 -0.87
C LYS A 14 -5.02 7.72 -1.12
N ILE A 15 -4.67 7.44 -2.38
CA ILE A 15 -4.12 6.15 -2.79
C ILE A 15 -2.72 6.36 -3.36
N GLY A 16 -1.72 5.67 -2.82
CA GLY A 16 -0.36 5.63 -3.35
C GLY A 16 0.03 4.22 -3.81
N ILE A 17 0.98 4.13 -4.74
CA ILE A 17 1.62 2.87 -5.12
C ILE A 17 3.12 2.99 -4.92
N ILE A 18 3.72 1.99 -4.29
CA ILE A 18 5.17 1.80 -4.22
C ILE A 18 5.49 0.43 -4.81
N THR A 19 6.28 0.38 -5.88
CA THR A 19 6.61 -0.88 -6.56
C THR A 19 8.10 -0.99 -6.87
N ASN A 20 8.67 -2.16 -6.60
CA ASN A 20 10.04 -2.49 -6.99
C ASN A 20 10.06 -2.95 -8.46
N GLY A 21 11.01 -2.48 -9.24
CA GLY A 21 11.23 -2.92 -10.62
C GLY A 21 11.51 -1.77 -11.59
N PHE A 22 11.42 -2.09 -12.88
CA PHE A 22 11.70 -1.17 -13.98
C PHE A 22 10.52 -0.22 -14.23
N THR A 23 10.80 1.07 -14.31
CA THR A 23 9.82 2.17 -14.44
C THR A 23 8.92 1.97 -15.64
N LYS A 24 9.49 1.69 -16.82
CA LYS A 24 8.71 1.51 -18.05
C LYS A 24 7.74 0.34 -17.94
N PHE A 25 8.16 -0.77 -17.34
CA PHE A 25 7.35 -1.98 -17.19
C PHE A 25 6.21 -1.73 -16.19
N GLN A 26 6.54 -1.23 -15.01
CA GLN A 26 5.55 -0.96 -13.95
C GLN A 26 4.50 0.07 -14.41
N MET A 27 4.94 1.19 -15.01
CA MET A 27 4.02 2.20 -15.51
C MET A 27 3.14 1.70 -16.67
N SER A 28 3.67 0.83 -17.54
CA SER A 28 2.88 0.21 -18.61
C SER A 28 1.77 -0.68 -18.05
N ASN A 29 2.07 -1.50 -17.04
CA ASN A 29 1.07 -2.37 -16.40
C ASN A 29 -0.03 -1.54 -15.70
N LEU A 30 0.35 -0.52 -14.93
CA LEU A 30 -0.61 0.37 -14.25
C LEU A 30 -1.50 1.15 -15.23
N ARG A 31 -0.99 1.46 -16.42
CA ARG A 31 -1.77 2.09 -17.51
C ARG A 31 -2.70 1.10 -18.18
N ALA A 32 -2.20 -0.08 -18.56
CA ALA A 32 -3.00 -1.13 -19.19
C ALA A 32 -4.17 -1.59 -18.30
N LEU A 33 -3.96 -1.63 -16.98
CA LEU A 33 -4.98 -1.97 -16.00
C LEU A 33 -5.82 -0.76 -15.54
N ASN A 34 -5.59 0.45 -16.07
CA ASN A 34 -6.25 1.69 -15.64
C ASN A 34 -6.13 2.05 -14.14
N ILE A 35 -5.23 1.40 -13.40
CA ILE A 35 -5.03 1.62 -11.96
C ILE A 35 -4.50 3.02 -11.66
N HIS A 36 -3.60 3.54 -12.51
CA HIS A 36 -2.99 4.87 -12.33
C HIS A 36 -4.02 6.02 -12.21
N THR A 37 -5.25 5.82 -12.69
CA THR A 37 -6.34 6.82 -12.60
C THR A 37 -6.91 6.98 -11.19
N TYR A 38 -6.68 6.00 -10.31
CA TYR A 38 -7.11 6.03 -8.91
C TYR A 38 -6.05 6.62 -7.98
N THR A 39 -4.78 6.65 -8.40
CA THR A 39 -3.65 6.93 -7.51
C THR A 39 -3.29 8.41 -7.51
N SER A 40 -3.02 8.97 -6.34
CA SER A 40 -2.46 10.30 -6.16
C SER A 40 -0.94 10.32 -6.34
N THR A 41 -0.27 9.19 -6.09
CA THR A 41 1.18 9.07 -6.29
C THR A 41 1.57 7.65 -6.68
N ILE A 42 2.63 7.53 -7.50
CA ILE A 42 3.24 6.26 -7.89
C ILE A 42 4.75 6.44 -7.78
N LEU A 43 5.39 5.59 -6.98
CA LEU A 43 6.83 5.52 -6.81
C LEU A 43 7.30 4.17 -7.35
N VAL A 44 8.22 4.21 -8.33
CA VAL A 44 8.86 3.02 -8.87
C VAL A 44 10.32 3.04 -8.48
N SER A 45 10.82 1.92 -7.93
CA SER A 45 12.15 1.90 -7.32
C SER A 45 13.29 2.34 -8.24
N GLU A 46 13.23 1.98 -9.53
CA GLU A 46 14.22 2.44 -10.53
C GLU A 46 14.21 3.97 -10.67
N ALA A 47 13.02 4.57 -10.80
CA ALA A 47 12.89 6.02 -10.94
C ALA A 47 13.30 6.77 -9.66
N GLU A 48 13.02 6.17 -8.50
CA GLU A 48 13.35 6.76 -7.19
C GLU A 48 14.82 6.55 -6.79
N GLY A 49 15.53 5.61 -7.44
CA GLY A 49 16.91 5.23 -7.11
C GLY A 49 17.03 4.44 -5.80
N ILE A 50 15.89 4.02 -5.23
CA ILE A 50 15.78 3.35 -3.94
C ILE A 50 14.65 2.32 -4.01
N LYS A 51 14.77 1.21 -3.29
CA LYS A 51 13.76 0.13 -3.29
C LYS A 51 13.29 -0.19 -1.88
N LYS A 52 12.08 -0.75 -1.79
CA LYS A 52 11.62 -1.43 -0.59
C LYS A 52 12.59 -2.58 -0.21
N PRO A 53 12.87 -2.81 1.09
CA PRO A 53 12.20 -2.25 2.27
C PRO A 53 12.84 -0.96 2.80
N HIS A 54 13.72 -0.29 2.04
CA HIS A 54 14.42 0.89 2.57
C HIS A 54 13.41 1.98 2.99
N PRO A 55 13.46 2.50 4.24
CA PRO A 55 12.41 3.34 4.83
C PRO A 55 12.10 4.59 4.00
N GLU A 56 13.14 5.22 3.46
CA GLU A 56 13.01 6.45 2.66
C GLU A 56 12.01 6.36 1.49
N ILE A 57 11.80 5.19 0.85
CA ILE A 57 10.81 5.10 -0.24
C ILE A 57 9.37 5.27 0.30
N PHE A 58 9.09 4.77 1.50
CA PHE A 58 7.80 4.93 2.16
C PHE A 58 7.64 6.35 2.68
N GLU A 59 8.68 6.93 3.26
CA GLU A 59 8.70 8.33 3.69
C GLU A 59 8.42 9.30 2.53
N ARG A 60 9.05 9.07 1.36
CA ARG A 60 8.77 9.84 0.15
C ARG A 60 7.32 9.71 -0.30
N ALA A 61 6.71 8.54 -0.17
CA ALA A 61 5.30 8.35 -0.48
C ALA A 61 4.40 9.14 0.49
N LEU A 62 4.68 9.08 1.80
CA LEU A 62 3.97 9.88 2.82
C LEU A 62 4.07 11.38 2.53
N GLN A 63 5.27 11.87 2.21
CA GLN A 63 5.51 13.27 1.85
C GLN A 63 4.73 13.70 0.60
N LYS A 64 4.79 12.91 -0.48
CA LYS A 64 4.04 13.20 -1.74
C LYS A 64 2.53 13.15 -1.54
N LEU A 65 2.05 12.29 -0.65
CA LEU A 65 0.64 12.21 -0.28
C LEU A 65 0.23 13.29 0.73
N ASN A 66 1.19 13.93 1.41
CA ASN A 66 0.97 14.85 2.52
C ASN A 66 0.05 14.23 3.60
N VAL A 67 0.52 13.14 4.20
CA VAL A 67 -0.13 12.36 5.26
C VAL A 67 0.94 11.86 6.25
N LYS A 68 0.54 11.50 7.46
CA LYS A 68 1.42 10.87 8.44
C LYS A 68 1.41 9.35 8.33
N ALA A 69 2.45 8.71 8.85
CA ALA A 69 2.55 7.25 8.87
C ALA A 69 1.39 6.59 9.64
N GLU A 70 1.03 7.16 10.79
CA GLU A 70 -0.07 6.72 11.66
C GLU A 70 -1.47 6.80 11.01
N GLU A 71 -1.60 7.58 9.93
CA GLU A 71 -2.85 7.75 9.16
C GLU A 71 -2.93 6.80 7.95
N CYS A 72 -1.93 5.91 7.80
CA CYS A 72 -1.76 5.11 6.59
C CYS A 72 -1.86 3.61 6.86
N ILE A 73 -2.40 2.92 5.85
CA ILE A 73 -2.32 1.46 5.72
C ILE A 73 -1.48 1.14 4.49
N TYR A 74 -0.50 0.24 4.64
CA TYR A 74 0.24 -0.32 3.53
C TYR A 74 -0.17 -1.77 3.32
N VAL A 75 -0.66 -2.08 2.12
CA VAL A 75 -1.08 -3.44 1.75
C VAL A 75 -0.09 -3.99 0.73
N GLY A 76 0.53 -5.13 1.04
CA GLY A 76 1.45 -5.80 0.13
C GLY A 76 1.61 -7.28 0.44
N ASP A 77 2.19 -8.00 -0.52
CA ASP A 77 2.30 -9.46 -0.54
C ASP A 77 3.63 -9.97 0.01
N HIS A 78 4.68 -9.14 -0.02
CA HIS A 78 5.99 -9.54 0.46
C HIS A 78 6.18 -9.21 1.95
N PRO A 79 6.45 -10.20 2.81
CA PRO A 79 6.62 -9.99 4.26
C PRO A 79 7.61 -8.88 4.61
N GLU A 80 8.86 -9.01 4.16
CA GLU A 80 9.92 -8.05 4.46
C GLU A 80 9.79 -6.74 3.69
N ASN A 81 9.67 -6.81 2.36
CA ASN A 81 9.67 -5.64 1.49
C ASN A 81 8.45 -4.74 1.72
N ASP A 82 7.28 -5.30 2.00
CA ASP A 82 6.05 -4.53 2.09
C ASP A 82 5.59 -4.32 3.51
N VAL A 83 5.34 -5.41 4.24
CA VAL A 83 4.66 -5.35 5.54
C VAL A 83 5.62 -4.82 6.61
N ILE A 84 6.71 -5.53 6.86
CA ILE A 84 7.71 -5.15 7.87
C ILE A 84 8.38 -3.83 7.49
N GLY A 85 8.72 -3.63 6.21
CA GLY A 85 9.32 -2.39 5.71
C GLY A 85 8.46 -1.15 5.98
N ALA A 86 7.15 -1.24 5.77
CA ALA A 86 6.24 -0.13 6.07
C ALA A 86 6.09 0.10 7.59
N GLU A 87 6.01 -0.98 8.38
CA GLU A 87 5.86 -0.91 9.84
C GLU A 87 7.07 -0.29 10.55
N GLN A 88 8.27 -0.46 10.00
CA GLN A 88 9.49 0.15 10.55
C GLN A 88 9.43 1.68 10.62
N ILE A 89 8.59 2.33 9.82
CA ILE A 89 8.38 3.78 9.85
C ILE A 89 7.02 4.19 10.43
N GLY A 90 6.31 3.25 11.06
CA GLY A 90 5.04 3.51 11.74
C GLY A 90 3.79 3.48 10.86
N ILE A 91 3.86 2.95 9.63
CA ILE A 91 2.67 2.69 8.81
C ILE A 91 2.03 1.36 9.26
N LEU A 92 0.69 1.29 9.29
CA LEU A 92 0.00 0.03 9.56
C LEU A 92 0.19 -0.95 8.40
N GLY A 93 1.01 -1.99 8.59
CA GLY A 93 1.21 -3.06 7.61
C GLY A 93 0.04 -4.05 7.58
N VAL A 94 -0.47 -4.37 6.40
CA VAL A 94 -1.45 -5.43 6.16
C VAL A 94 -0.89 -6.38 5.12
N TRP A 95 -0.76 -7.65 5.49
CA TRP A 95 -0.26 -8.66 4.59
C TRP A 95 -1.37 -9.16 3.67
N LYS A 96 -1.23 -8.97 2.36
CA LYS A 96 -2.02 -9.70 1.38
C LYS A 96 -1.39 -11.08 1.24
N ARG A 97 -2.04 -12.12 1.78
CA ARG A 97 -1.46 -13.46 1.83
C ARG A 97 -0.98 -13.91 0.45
N ASP A 98 0.25 -14.40 0.43
CA ASP A 98 0.89 -15.07 -0.69
C ASP A 98 1.42 -16.42 -0.20
N LEU A 99 0.99 -17.49 -0.85
CA LEU A 99 1.35 -18.87 -0.50
C LEU A 99 2.83 -19.19 -0.75
N PHE A 100 3.57 -18.30 -1.42
CA PHE A 100 5.01 -18.40 -1.51
C PHE A 100 5.70 -18.21 -0.14
N TRP A 101 5.07 -17.46 0.78
CA TRP A 101 5.56 -17.19 2.14
C TRP A 101 4.66 -17.89 3.17
N ASP A 102 4.57 -19.21 3.09
CA ASP A 102 3.63 -20.02 3.88
C ASP A 102 3.99 -20.12 5.38
N ASP A 103 5.22 -19.77 5.75
CA ASP A 103 5.74 -19.71 7.11
C ASP A 103 5.60 -18.32 7.77
N PHE A 104 5.22 -17.29 7.00
CA PHE A 104 5.04 -15.95 7.53
C PHE A 104 3.68 -15.82 8.23
N GLU A 105 3.71 -15.39 9.49
CA GLU A 105 2.52 -15.07 10.27
C GLU A 105 2.45 -13.56 10.54
N HIS A 106 1.25 -13.00 10.42
CA HIS A 106 1.01 -11.59 10.72
C HIS A 106 -0.34 -11.40 11.39
N SER A 107 -0.46 -10.40 12.28
CA SER A 107 -1.71 -10.12 12.99
C SER A 107 -2.80 -9.49 12.09
N ARG A 108 -2.38 -8.89 10.98
CA ARG A 108 -3.24 -8.26 9.98
C ARG A 108 -2.98 -8.92 8.64
N VAL A 109 -3.91 -9.77 8.21
CA VAL A 109 -3.83 -10.52 6.96
C VAL A 109 -5.15 -10.42 6.23
N VAL A 110 -5.07 -10.36 4.91
CA VAL A 110 -6.21 -10.43 4.02
C VAL A 110 -5.97 -11.45 2.91
N ASP A 111 -6.99 -12.21 2.57
CA ASP A 111 -6.95 -13.14 1.44
C ASP A 111 -7.55 -12.49 0.18
N ASP A 112 -8.58 -11.66 0.33
CA ASP A 112 -9.10 -10.75 -0.71
C ASP A 112 -8.81 -9.28 -0.40
N LEU A 113 -8.52 -8.48 -1.43
CA LEU A 113 -8.22 -7.05 -1.25
C LEU A 113 -9.39 -6.25 -0.68
N LEU A 114 -10.65 -6.65 -0.88
CA LEU A 114 -11.81 -5.96 -0.31
C LEU A 114 -11.85 -6.05 1.22
N GLU A 115 -11.24 -7.05 1.83
CA GLU A 115 -11.15 -7.19 3.29
C GLU A 115 -10.39 -6.03 3.94
N VAL A 116 -9.55 -5.32 3.16
CA VAL A 116 -8.85 -4.10 3.61
C VAL A 116 -9.83 -3.05 4.16
N LEU A 117 -11.07 -3.02 3.65
CA LEU A 117 -12.09 -2.08 4.10
C LEU A 117 -12.43 -2.24 5.59
N SER A 118 -12.30 -3.46 6.14
CA SER A 118 -12.56 -3.72 7.56
C SER A 118 -11.62 -2.97 8.50
N PHE A 119 -10.39 -2.68 8.05
CA PHE A 119 -9.41 -1.91 8.83
C PHE A 119 -9.70 -0.40 8.84
N LEU A 120 -10.53 0.08 7.91
CA LEU A 120 -10.92 1.50 7.84
C LEU A 120 -12.11 1.84 8.74
N GLU A 121 -12.86 0.82 9.19
CA GLU A 121 -14.10 1.01 9.95
C GLU A 121 -13.89 1.05 11.47
N VAL A 122 -12.66 0.85 11.94
CA VAL A 122 -12.32 0.74 13.36
C VAL A 122 -12.29 2.11 14.07
N GLU A 123 -12.03 3.22 13.37
CA GLU A 123 -11.89 4.55 14.02
C GLU A 123 -13.22 5.29 14.25
N VAL A 124 -14.32 4.89 13.61
CA VAL A 124 -15.62 5.60 13.78
C VAL A 124 -16.28 5.27 15.14
N LYS A 125 -15.85 4.21 15.82
CA LYS A 125 -16.49 3.73 17.07
C LYS A 125 -15.90 4.28 18.38
N THR A 126 -14.90 5.15 18.34
CA THR A 126 -14.30 5.74 19.57
C THR A 126 -14.73 7.18 19.84
N ILE A 127 -15.79 7.65 19.20
CA ILE A 127 -16.44 8.93 19.53
C ILE A 127 -17.94 8.67 19.73
N GLN A 128 -18.28 8.00 20.84
CA GLN A 128 -19.61 8.08 21.44
C GLN A 128 -19.51 7.96 22.94
#